data_AF-A0A8S1RP59-F1
#
_entry.id   AF-A0A8S1RP59-F1
#
_cell.length_a   1.000
_cell.length_b   1.000
_cell.length_c   1.000
_cell.angle_alpha   90.00
_cell.angle_beta   90.00
_cell.angle_gamma   90.00
#
_symmetry.space_group_name_H-M   'P 1'
#
loop_
_entity.id
_entity.type
_entity.pdbx_description
1 polymer ?
#
loop_
_entity_poly.entity_id
_entity_poly.type
_entity_poly.pdbx_seq_one_letter_code
_entity_poly.pdbx_strand_id
1 'polypeptide(L)'
;MNYLNFPLRYLQREISVSSDYFFDNMNFFSQFNRTFHKATIISLQILLGGLLLLLEIIEFEETNQICQQQKMMFTPTPLRLGFPCQFLWDDGFHNLIVCRWKSQLCIQSLSD
;
A
#
# COMPACT_ATOMS: atom_id res chain seq x y z
N MET A 1 -18.96 -5.85 -10.23
CA MET A 1 -17.60 -5.73 -9.64
C MET A 1 -17.37 -6.94 -8.75
N ASN A 2 -16.60 -7.92 -9.23
CA ASN A 2 -16.22 -9.08 -8.44
C ASN A 2 -14.92 -8.75 -7.71
N TYR A 3 -15.02 -8.37 -6.44
CA TYR A 3 -13.86 -8.31 -5.58
C TYR A 3 -13.39 -9.74 -5.31
N LEU A 4 -12.18 -10.07 -5.74
CA LEU A 4 -11.52 -11.32 -5.36
C LEU A 4 -11.41 -11.34 -3.82
N ASN A 5 -12.22 -12.17 -3.17
CA ASN A 5 -12.15 -12.42 -1.74
C ASN A 5 -10.87 -13.23 -1.44
N PHE A 6 -9.74 -12.54 -1.38
CA PHE A 6 -8.54 -13.09 -0.74
C PHE A 6 -8.83 -13.30 0.76
N PRO A 7 -8.39 -14.41 1.38
CA PRO A 7 -8.67 -14.67 2.79
C PRO A 7 -7.90 -13.67 3.66
N LEU A 8 -8.57 -12.56 4.00
CA LEU A 8 -8.05 -11.43 4.76
C LEU A 8 -7.31 -11.82 6.05
N ARG A 9 -7.72 -12.93 6.70
CA ARG A 9 -7.13 -13.40 7.96
C ARG A 9 -5.68 -13.89 7.82
N TYR A 10 -5.30 -14.49 6.69
CA TYR A 10 -3.93 -14.98 6.49
C TYR A 10 -2.97 -13.80 6.27
N LEU A 11 -3.35 -12.88 5.39
CA LEU A 11 -2.64 -11.62 5.15
C LEU A 11 -2.52 -10.78 6.41
N GLN A 12 -3.58 -10.65 7.22
CA GLN A 12 -3.52 -9.93 8.49
C GLN A 12 -2.48 -10.52 9.46
N ARG A 13 -2.35 -11.85 9.49
CA ARG A 13 -1.40 -12.53 10.36
C ARG A 13 0.04 -12.38 9.88
N GLU A 14 0.27 -12.47 8.57
CA GLU A 14 1.59 -12.19 7.99
C GLU A 14 1.99 -10.73 8.21
N ILE A 15 1.05 -9.79 8.01
CA ILE A 15 1.27 -8.38 8.27
C ILE A 15 1.60 -8.14 9.75
N SER A 16 0.89 -8.77 10.69
CA SER A 16 1.19 -8.58 12.12
C SER A 16 2.58 -9.09 12.50
N VAL A 17 2.93 -10.32 12.08
CA VAL A 17 4.24 -10.90 12.39
C VAL A 17 5.37 -10.12 11.72
N SER A 18 5.14 -9.68 10.48
CA SER A 18 6.12 -8.88 9.75
C SER A 18 6.26 -7.46 10.29
N SER A 19 5.21 -6.89 10.87
CA SER A 19 5.28 -5.58 11.53
C SER A 19 6.16 -5.60 12.77
N ASP A 20 6.12 -6.67 13.58
CA ASP A 20 6.99 -6.78 14.74
C ASP A 20 8.48 -6.77 14.32
N TYR A 21 8.82 -7.54 13.29
CA TYR A 21 10.18 -7.57 12.72
C TYR A 21 10.64 -6.21 12.16
N PHE A 22 9.72 -5.47 11.55
CA PHE A 22 10.00 -4.12 11.05
C PHE A 22 10.37 -3.16 12.17
N PHE A 23 9.65 -3.18 13.29
CA PHE A 23 9.92 -2.28 14.41
C PHE A 23 11.19 -2.64 15.18
N ASP A 24 11.53 -3.92 15.23
CA ASP A 24 12.83 -4.39 15.77
C ASP A 24 13.99 -3.83 14.93
N ASN A 25 13.92 -3.95 13.60
CA ASN A 25 14.96 -3.43 12.70
C ASN A 25 15.10 -1.90 12.73
N MET A 26 14.05 -1.19 13.10
CA MET A 26 14.05 0.27 13.18
C MET A 26 14.54 0.80 14.55
N ASN A 27 14.98 -0.07 15.47
CA ASN A 27 15.27 0.28 16.88
C ASN A 27 14.13 1.05 17.54
N PHE A 28 12.90 0.84 17.07
CA PHE A 28 11.79 1.72 17.42
C PHE A 28 11.39 1.55 18.88
N PHE A 29 11.44 0.31 19.37
CA PHE A 29 11.09 -0.08 20.73
C PHE A 29 12.00 0.50 21.83
N SER A 30 13.21 0.95 21.50
CA SER A 30 14.10 1.58 22.48
C SER A 30 13.87 3.09 22.63
N GLN A 31 13.19 3.72 21.68
CA GLN A 31 13.09 5.18 21.58
C GLN A 31 11.72 5.75 21.95
N PHE A 32 10.65 4.95 21.82
CA PHE A 32 9.28 5.44 21.94
C PHE A 32 8.48 4.75 23.04
N ASN A 33 7.39 5.39 23.48
CA ASN A 33 6.53 4.87 24.54
C ASN A 33 5.54 3.81 24.00
N ARG A 34 5.00 2.95 24.87
CA ARG A 34 4.16 1.80 24.50
C ARG A 34 2.89 2.17 23.71
N THR A 35 2.28 3.32 24.01
CA THR A 35 1.12 3.82 23.27
C THR A 35 1.48 4.20 21.83
N PHE A 36 2.68 4.76 21.64
CA PHE A 36 3.19 5.12 20.32
C PHE A 36 3.40 3.87 19.48
N HIS A 37 3.95 2.79 20.05
CA HIS A 37 4.11 1.50 19.35
C HIS A 37 2.81 0.95 18.79
N LYS A 38 1.74 0.94 19.58
CA LYS A 38 0.42 0.44 19.12
C LYS A 38 -0.09 1.25 17.94
N ALA A 39 0.01 2.59 18.03
CA ALA A 39 -0.43 3.47 16.95
C ALA A 39 0.39 3.21 15.67
N THR A 40 1.72 3.08 15.77
CA THR A 40 2.56 2.84 14.59
C THR A 40 2.30 1.48 13.94
N ILE A 41 2.09 0.42 14.74
CA ILE A 41 1.71 -0.90 14.22
C ILE A 41 0.38 -0.81 13.47
N ILE A 42 -0.62 -0.14 14.04
CA ILE A 42 -1.93 0.04 13.39
C ILE A 42 -1.80 0.85 12.11
N SER A 43 -1.05 1.96 12.11
CA SER A 43 -0.82 2.78 10.92
C SER A 43 -0.17 1.98 9.79
N LEU A 44 0.85 1.16 10.11
CA LEU A 44 1.48 0.28 9.13
C LEU A 44 0.48 -0.77 8.60
N GLN A 45 -0.29 -1.41 9.48
CA GLN A 45 -1.32 -2.36 9.08
C GLN A 45 -2.39 -1.75 8.18
N ILE A 46 -2.76 -0.48 8.41
CA ILE A 46 -3.70 0.25 7.56
C ILE A 46 -3.12 0.47 6.17
N LEU A 47 -1.88 0.97 6.09
CA LEU A 47 -1.16 1.19 4.83
C LEU A 47 -1.05 -0.12 4.03
N LEU A 48 -0.56 -1.19 4.67
CA LEU A 48 -0.34 -2.48 4.02
C LEU A 48 -1.66 -3.16 3.62
N GLY A 49 -2.69 -3.04 4.44
CA GLY A 49 -4.03 -3.48 4.08
C GLY A 49 -4.70 -2.63 2.99
N GLY A 50 -4.08 -1.52 2.59
CA GLY A 50 -4.46 -0.69 1.46
C GLY A 50 -3.68 -0.99 0.18
N LEU A 51 -2.77 -1.98 0.16
CA LEU A 51 -2.16 -2.43 -1.08
C LEU A 51 -3.19 -3.18 -1.93
N LEU A 52 -3.36 -2.74 -3.17
CA LEU A 52 -4.36 -3.25 -4.10
C LEU A 52 -3.71 -3.58 -5.43
N LEU A 53 -4.26 -4.58 -6.11
CA LEU A 53 -4.04 -4.80 -7.54
C LEU A 53 -5.30 -4.33 -8.27
N LEU A 54 -5.15 -3.29 -9.08
CA LEU A 54 -6.21 -2.67 -9.85
C LEU A 54 -6.00 -2.96 -11.33
N LEU A 55 -7.09 -3.25 -12.03
CA LEU A 55 -7.12 -3.37 -13.48
C LEU A 55 -8.14 -2.36 -13.98
N GLU A 56 -7.67 -1.23 -14.47
CA GLU A 56 -8.51 -0.10 -14.81
C GLU A 56 -8.31 0.33 -16.27
N ILE A 57 -9.35 0.92 -16.85
CA ILE A 57 -9.27 1.60 -18.14
C ILE A 57 -9.04 3.07 -17.81
N ILE A 58 -7.87 3.56 -18.17
CA ILE A 58 -7.50 4.97 -18.00
C ILE A 58 -7.89 5.69 -19.28
N GLU A 59 -8.65 6.76 -19.12
CA GLU A 59 -8.95 7.71 -20.19
C GLU A 59 -7.98 8.88 -20.08
N PHE A 60 -7.36 9.25 -21.20
CA PHE A 60 -6.44 10.39 -21.25
C PHE A 60 -6.64 11.16 -22.55
N GLU A 61 -6.35 12.44 -22.51
CA GLU A 61 -6.42 13.31 -23.68
C GLU A 61 -5.02 13.56 -24.22
N GLU A 62 -4.80 13.21 -25.47
CA GLU A 62 -3.55 13.49 -26.18
C GLU A 62 -3.90 14.20 -27.49
N THR A 63 -3.39 15.42 -27.70
CA THR A 63 -3.62 16.20 -28.93
C THR A 63 -5.10 16.38 -29.33
N ASN A 64 -5.98 16.66 -28.36
CA ASN A 64 -7.45 16.78 -28.54
C ASN A 64 -8.16 15.49 -28.99
N GLN A 65 -7.54 14.33 -28.78
CA GLN A 65 -8.18 13.02 -28.94
C GLN A 65 -8.27 12.33 -27.58
N ILE A 66 -9.44 11.77 -27.28
CA ILE A 66 -9.65 10.95 -26.08
C ILE A 66 -9.17 9.53 -26.42
N CYS A 67 -8.12 9.12 -25.74
CA CYS A 67 -7.53 7.79 -25.83
C CYS A 67 -7.91 6.98 -24.59
N GLN A 68 -7.99 5.66 -24.75
CA GLN A 68 -8.22 4.73 -23.66
C GLN A 68 -7.11 3.71 -23.62
N GLN A 69 -6.58 3.44 -22.43
CA GLN A 69 -5.59 2.41 -22.21
C GLN A 69 -5.98 1.57 -21.00
N GLN A 70 -6.00 0.25 -21.17
CA GLN A 70 -6.11 -0.66 -20.05
C GLN A 70 -4.75 -0.75 -19.35
N LYS A 71 -4.73 -0.48 -18.04
CA LYS A 71 -3.52 -0.56 -17.21
C LYS A 71 -3.77 -1.43 -15.99
N MET A 72 -2.78 -2.24 -15.66
CA MET A 72 -2.71 -2.94 -14.38
C MET A 72 -1.80 -2.14 -13.46
N MET A 73 -2.23 -1.94 -12.21
CA MET A 73 -1.51 -1.13 -11.22
C MET A 73 -1.55 -1.84 -9.88
N PHE A 74 -0.40 -2.07 -9.28
CA PHE A 74 -0.18 -2.58 -7.94
C PHE A 74 0.25 -1.41 -7.04
N THR A 75 -0.67 -0.93 -6.21
CA THR A 75 -0.49 0.37 -5.55
C THR A 75 -1.13 0.40 -4.18
N PRO A 76 -0.55 1.14 -3.21
CA PRO A 76 -1.26 1.51 -1.99
C PRO A 76 -2.34 2.55 -2.30
N THR A 77 -3.55 2.35 -1.80
CA THR A 77 -4.60 3.39 -1.83
C THR A 77 -4.52 4.26 -0.57
N PRO A 78 -4.66 5.60 -0.69
CA PRO A 78 -4.77 6.48 0.47
C PRO A 78 -6.05 6.22 1.29
N LEU A 79 -7.10 5.66 0.66
CA LEU A 79 -8.38 5.41 1.32
C LEU A 79 -9.10 4.19 0.77
N ARG A 80 -9.29 3.18 1.64
CA ARG A 80 -9.97 1.92 1.26
C ARG A 80 -11.47 2.05 1.00
N LEU A 81 -12.13 3.06 1.55
CA LEU A 81 -13.58 3.24 1.45
C LEU A 81 -13.88 4.54 0.72
N GLY A 82 -14.65 4.45 -0.37
CA GLY A 82 -15.13 5.60 -1.13
C GLY A 82 -14.28 5.98 -2.35
N PHE A 83 -12.96 5.71 -2.34
CA PHE A 83 -12.09 6.03 -3.47
C PHE A 83 -10.81 5.16 -3.51
N PRO A 84 -10.91 3.87 -3.90
CA PRO A 84 -9.77 2.95 -3.94
C PRO A 84 -8.89 3.17 -5.18
N CYS A 85 -8.49 4.41 -5.45
CA CYS A 85 -7.70 4.78 -6.62
C CYS A 85 -6.28 5.18 -6.21
N GLN A 86 -5.36 5.11 -7.17
CA GLN A 86 -3.98 5.57 -7.04
C GLN A 86 -3.91 7.10 -7.11
N PHE A 87 -3.02 7.69 -6.33
CA PHE A 87 -2.59 9.07 -6.50
C PHE A 87 -1.08 9.09 -6.60
N LEU A 88 -0.56 9.53 -7.76
CA LEU A 88 0.86 9.46 -8.09
C LEU A 88 1.77 10.09 -7.02
N TRP A 89 1.36 11.22 -6.46
CA TRP A 89 2.14 11.92 -5.44
C TRP A 89 2.09 11.22 -4.07
N ASP A 90 0.93 10.65 -3.68
CA ASP A 90 0.76 9.91 -2.42
C ASP A 90 1.58 8.62 -2.42
N ASP A 91 1.67 7.96 -3.58
CA ASP A 91 2.46 6.75 -3.76
C ASP A 91 3.93 6.93 -3.41
N GLY A 92 4.50 8.11 -3.68
CA GLY A 92 5.86 8.42 -3.27
C GLY A 92 6.02 8.30 -1.75
N PHE A 93 5.07 8.86 -0.98
CA PHE A 93 5.10 8.81 0.48
C PHE A 93 4.79 7.42 1.03
N HIS A 94 3.82 6.70 0.45
CA HIS A 94 3.51 5.34 0.84
C HIS A 94 4.71 4.41 0.61
N ASN A 95 5.38 4.53 -0.54
CA ASN A 95 6.52 3.70 -0.88
C ASN A 95 7.74 3.97 0.02
N LEU A 96 7.95 5.18 0.55
CA LEU A 96 9.00 5.41 1.58
C LEU A 96 8.88 4.47 2.78
N ILE A 97 7.66 4.11 3.17
CA ILE A 97 7.39 3.18 4.27
C ILE A 97 7.46 1.74 3.76
N VAL A 98 6.80 1.42 2.64
CA VAL A 98 6.78 0.07 2.06
C VAL A 98 8.20 -0.42 1.72
N CYS A 99 9.07 0.43 1.17
CA CYS A 99 10.45 0.06 0.85
C CYS A 99 11.27 -0.32 2.09
N ARG A 100 11.03 0.32 3.24
CA ARG A 100 11.69 -0.04 4.51
C ARG A 100 11.15 -1.33 5.10
N TRP A 101 9.88 -1.64 4.83
CA TRP A 101 9.25 -2.88 5.27
C TRP A 101 9.64 -4.08 4.39
N LYS A 102 9.40 -3.97 3.09
CA LYS A 102 9.67 -5.02 2.10
C LYS A 102 9.98 -4.40 0.74
N SER A 103 11.27 -4.25 0.43
CA SER A 103 11.78 -3.62 -0.79
C SER A 103 11.20 -4.21 -2.08
N GLN A 104 10.97 -5.52 -2.14
CA GLN A 104 10.39 -6.20 -3.30
C GLN A 104 8.99 -5.69 -3.66
N LEU A 105 8.14 -5.43 -2.66
CA LEU A 105 6.79 -4.90 -2.89
C LEU A 105 6.83 -3.44 -3.34
N CYS A 106 7.78 -2.67 -2.80
CA CYS A 106 7.97 -1.28 -3.23
C CYS A 106 8.49 -1.20 -4.67
N ILE A 107 9.42 -2.08 -5.06
CA ILE A 107 9.88 -2.17 -6.47
C ILE A 107 8.70 -2.50 -7.38
N GLN A 108 7.86 -3.49 -7.01
CA GLN A 108 6.67 -3.83 -7.78
C GLN A 108 5.73 -2.63 -7.93
N SER A 109 5.47 -1.89 -6.86
CA SER A 109 4.59 -0.71 -6.91
C SER A 109 5.17 0.44 -7.75
N LEU A 110 6.49 0.57 -7.84
CA LEU A 110 7.16 1.61 -8.62
C LEU A 110 7.35 1.23 -10.10
N SER A 111 7.24 -0.05 -10.43
CA SER A 111 7.48 -0.55 -11.80
C SER A 111 6.25 -0.49 -12.71
N ASP A 112 5.10 -0.05 -12.20
CA ASP A 112 3.86 0.12 -12.96
C ASP A 112 3.71 1.51 -13.56
#